data_AF-G3AMD2-F1
#
_entry.id   AF-G3AMD2-F1
#
_cell.length_a   1.000
_cell.length_b   1.000
_cell.length_c   1.000
_cell.angle_alpha   90.00
_cell.angle_beta   90.00
_cell.angle_gamma   90.00
#
_symmetry.space_group_name_H-M   'P 1'
#
loop_
_entity.id
_entity.type
_entity.pdbx_description
1 polymer ?
#
loop_
_entity_poly.entity_id
_entity_poly.type
_entity_poly.pdbx_seq_one_letter_code
_entity_poly.pdbx_strand_id
1 'polypeptide(L)'
;MIRPIVILRRFNSSYLNTKQQIDKFLSQPTWSVKQLMKPNQDSINKITIDSNVIRKMLALSGLKSDITPEREQELINALKSQMTFIGHLYNENEMNQETESSNDSIFRLIATDHKANPPLTLDTLLEQIEKLPSEVNSEKGEHGFDITEINSRNDHFFTIKTK
;
A
#
# COMPACT_ATOMS: atom_id res chain seq x y z
N MET A 1 11.19 15.27 -28.94
CA MET A 1 10.08 14.64 -28.20
C MET A 1 9.28 15.75 -27.54
N ILE A 2 8.11 16.10 -28.07
CA ILE A 2 7.37 17.31 -27.69
C ILE A 2 6.57 16.98 -26.42
N ARG A 3 6.98 17.52 -25.26
CA ARG A 3 6.23 17.38 -24.00
C ARG A 3 4.94 18.21 -24.11
N PRO A 4 3.75 17.63 -23.92
CA PRO A 4 2.51 18.40 -23.95
C PRO A 4 2.40 19.25 -22.68
N ILE A 5 2.02 20.51 -22.87
CA ILE A 5 1.74 21.49 -21.82
C ILE A 5 0.53 20.99 -21.00
N VAL A 6 0.70 20.85 -19.69
CA VAL A 6 -0.38 20.49 -18.76
C VAL A 6 -1.29 21.70 -18.57
N ILE A 7 -2.42 21.73 -19.28
CA ILE A 7 -3.45 22.77 -19.11
C ILE A 7 -4.39 22.34 -17.98
N LEU A 8 -4.03 22.67 -16.74
CA LEU A 8 -4.96 22.59 -15.59
C LEU A 8 -5.91 23.80 -15.66
N ARG A 9 -7.03 23.64 -16.38
CA ARG A 9 -8.05 24.70 -16.48
C ARG A 9 -8.99 24.60 -15.27
N ARG A 10 -8.98 25.62 -14.42
CA ARG A 10 -9.95 25.77 -13.32
C ARG A 10 -11.38 25.75 -13.89
N PHE A 11 -12.20 24.83 -13.40
CA PHE A 11 -13.61 24.74 -13.73
C PHE A 11 -14.37 25.89 -13.07
N ASN A 12 -14.93 26.81 -13.87
CA ASN A 12 -16.00 27.69 -13.37
C ASN A 12 -17.28 26.84 -13.29
N SER A 13 -17.62 26.43 -12.07
CA SER A 13 -18.80 25.62 -11.74
C SER A 13 -20.08 26.34 -12.16
N SER A 14 -20.51 26.07 -13.39
CA SER A 14 -21.81 26.47 -13.91
C SER A 14 -22.66 25.19 -13.96
N TYR A 15 -23.81 25.16 -13.29
CA TYR A 15 -24.68 23.99 -13.30
C TYR A 15 -25.12 23.64 -14.74
N LEU A 16 -24.96 22.37 -15.14
CA LEU A 16 -25.40 21.86 -16.44
C LEU A 16 -26.87 21.48 -16.32
N ASN A 17 -27.77 22.31 -16.88
CA ASN A 17 -29.22 22.18 -16.69
C ASN A 17 -29.93 21.46 -17.84
N THR A 18 -29.26 21.24 -18.98
CA THR A 18 -29.88 20.64 -20.18
C THR A 18 -29.03 19.50 -20.75
N LYS A 19 -29.68 18.52 -21.38
CA LYS A 19 -29.01 17.37 -22.02
C LYS A 19 -27.97 17.80 -23.06
N GLN A 20 -28.27 18.83 -23.85
CA GLN A 20 -27.34 19.39 -24.84
C GLN A 20 -26.07 19.97 -24.22
N GLN A 21 -26.14 20.53 -23.00
CA GLN A 21 -24.97 21.01 -22.27
C GLN A 21 -24.10 19.85 -21.77
N ILE A 22 -24.71 18.74 -21.35
CA ILE A 22 -24.00 17.51 -20.95
C ILE A 22 -23.30 16.89 -22.16
N ASP A 23 -24.01 16.72 -23.27
CA ASP A 23 -23.44 16.14 -24.50
C ASP A 23 -22.28 16.98 -25.04
N LYS A 24 -22.42 18.32 -25.00
CA LYS A 24 -21.34 19.24 -25.37
C LYS A 24 -20.15 19.18 -24.41
N PHE A 25 -20.37 18.94 -23.12
CA PHE A 25 -19.31 18.78 -22.12
C PHE A 25 -18.55 17.46 -22.30
N LEU A 26 -19.27 16.34 -22.46
CA LEU A 26 -18.68 15.02 -22.67
C LEU A 26 -17.95 14.88 -24.01
N SER A 27 -18.37 15.65 -25.03
CA SER A 27 -17.71 15.66 -26.34
C SER A 27 -16.43 16.49 -26.38
N GLN A 28 -16.05 17.15 -25.26
CA GLN A 28 -14.81 17.91 -25.22
C GLN A 28 -13.61 16.97 -25.29
N PRO A 29 -12.54 17.34 -26.02
CA PRO A 29 -11.33 16.54 -26.11
C PRO A 29 -10.57 16.63 -24.77
N THR A 30 -10.96 15.80 -23.82
CA THR A 30 -10.25 15.61 -22.55
C THR A 30 -9.49 14.30 -22.59
N TRP A 31 -8.32 14.24 -21.96
CA TRP A 31 -7.60 12.99 -21.81
C TRP A 31 -8.41 12.00 -20.99
N SER A 32 -8.47 10.74 -21.45
CA SER A 32 -8.98 9.65 -20.64
C SER A 32 -7.95 9.23 -19.60
N VAL A 33 -8.40 8.78 -18.42
CA VAL A 33 -7.51 8.22 -17.39
C VAL A 33 -6.69 7.06 -17.98
N LYS A 34 -7.27 6.28 -18.89
CA LYS A 34 -6.56 5.19 -19.60
C LYS A 34 -5.41 5.68 -20.47
N GLN A 35 -5.50 6.89 -21.04
CA GLN A 35 -4.42 7.49 -21.82
C GLN A 35 -3.33 8.06 -20.92
N LEU A 36 -3.71 8.62 -19.76
CA LEU A 36 -2.78 9.15 -18.78
C LEU A 36 -1.96 8.04 -18.10
N MET A 37 -2.60 6.91 -17.80
CA MET A 37 -2.00 5.77 -17.09
C MET A 37 -1.42 4.71 -18.03
N LYS A 38 -1.13 5.03 -19.30
CA LYS A 38 -0.52 4.04 -20.19
C LYS A 38 0.88 3.71 -19.67
N PRO A 39 1.17 2.44 -19.34
CA PRO A 39 2.49 2.06 -18.89
C PRO A 39 3.48 2.33 -20.02
N ASN A 40 4.51 3.12 -19.73
CA ASN A 40 5.61 3.29 -20.66
C ASN A 40 6.42 1.98 -20.66
N GLN A 41 6.49 1.30 -21.82
CA GLN A 41 7.24 0.05 -21.93
C GLN A 41 8.72 0.27 -21.58
N ASP A 42 9.26 1.46 -21.82
CA ASP A 42 10.64 1.81 -21.47
C ASP A 42 10.83 1.87 -19.95
N SER A 43 9.83 2.33 -19.19
CA SER A 43 9.89 2.36 -17.72
C SER A 43 9.76 0.95 -17.12
N ILE A 44 8.92 0.09 -17.70
CA ILE A 44 8.81 -1.32 -17.29
C ILE A 44 10.14 -2.05 -17.51
N ASN A 45 10.77 -1.83 -18.66
CA ASN A 45 12.04 -2.48 -19.02
C ASN A 45 13.23 -1.98 -18.18
N LYS A 46 13.16 -0.75 -17.66
CA LYS A 46 14.17 -0.20 -16.73
C LYS A 46 14.15 -0.91 -15.37
N ILE A 47 13.02 -1.46 -14.94
CA ILE A 47 12.91 -2.16 -13.65
C ILE A 47 13.49 -3.57 -13.80
N THR A 48 14.63 -3.80 -13.16
CA THR A 48 15.27 -5.11 -13.04
C THR A 48 14.95 -5.72 -11.69
N ILE A 49 14.27 -6.86 -11.68
CA ILE A 49 13.96 -7.62 -10.46
C ILE A 49 14.71 -8.95 -10.56
N ASP A 50 15.60 -9.21 -9.61
CA ASP A 50 16.32 -10.47 -9.50
C ASP A 50 15.39 -11.58 -8.99
N SER A 51 15.52 -12.79 -9.53
CA SER A 51 14.86 -14.02 -9.09
C SER A 51 15.02 -14.27 -7.59
N ASN A 52 16.19 -13.94 -7.02
CA ASN A 52 16.41 -14.07 -5.59
C ASN A 52 15.50 -13.18 -4.74
N VAL A 53 15.10 -12.01 -5.25
CA VAL A 53 14.18 -11.09 -4.57
C VAL A 53 12.79 -11.70 -4.48
N ILE A 54 12.32 -12.35 -5.55
CA ILE A 54 11.02 -13.05 -5.56
C ILE A 54 11.03 -14.18 -4.55
N ARG A 55 12.08 -15.01 -4.52
CA ARG A 55 12.18 -16.12 -3.58
C ARG A 55 12.22 -15.66 -2.13
N LYS A 56 12.95 -14.57 -1.84
CA LYS A 56 12.96 -13.92 -0.52
C LYS A 56 11.58 -13.36 -0.16
N MET A 57 10.92 -12.68 -1.09
CA MET A 57 9.58 -12.13 -0.88
C MET A 57 8.56 -13.24 -0.56
N LEU A 58 8.62 -14.37 -1.27
CA LEU A 58 7.78 -15.53 -0.98
C LEU A 58 8.05 -16.09 0.42
N ALA A 59 9.32 -16.24 0.80
CA ALA A 59 9.70 -16.71 2.13
C ALA A 59 9.20 -15.77 3.24
N LEU A 60 9.38 -14.45 3.07
CA LEU A 60 8.90 -13.43 4.02
C LEU A 60 7.37 -13.38 4.11
N SER A 61 6.68 -13.70 3.01
CA SER A 61 5.21 -13.78 2.97
C SER A 61 4.66 -15.08 3.56
N GLY A 62 5.53 -15.98 4.06
CA GLY A 62 5.12 -17.31 4.53
C GLY A 62 4.61 -18.23 3.41
N LEU A 63 4.91 -17.91 2.15
CA LEU A 63 4.53 -18.68 0.98
C LEU A 63 5.62 -19.70 0.63
N LYS A 64 5.23 -20.74 -0.11
CA LYS A 64 6.18 -21.75 -0.59
C LYS A 64 7.16 -21.12 -1.59
N SER A 65 8.45 -21.27 -1.34
CA SER A 65 9.52 -20.79 -2.21
C SER A 65 9.83 -21.74 -3.38
N ASP A 66 9.25 -22.94 -3.37
CA ASP A 66 9.47 -24.00 -4.36
C ASP A 66 8.56 -23.75 -5.59
N ILE A 67 8.92 -22.74 -6.39
CA ILE A 67 8.16 -22.34 -7.58
C ILE A 67 8.85 -22.80 -8.87
N THR A 68 8.05 -23.07 -9.90
CA THR A 68 8.57 -23.36 -11.25
C THR A 68 9.12 -22.07 -11.89
N PRO A 69 10.10 -22.15 -12.79
CA PRO A 69 10.69 -20.98 -13.41
C PRO A 69 9.67 -20.16 -14.24
N GLU A 70 8.67 -20.80 -14.82
CA GLU A 70 7.59 -20.11 -15.55
C GLU A 70 6.78 -19.23 -14.60
N ARG A 71 6.41 -19.78 -13.45
CA ARG A 71 5.65 -19.04 -12.44
C ARG A 71 6.47 -17.92 -11.81
N GLU A 72 7.77 -18.13 -11.65
CA GLU A 72 8.71 -17.10 -11.21
C GLU A 72 8.72 -15.90 -12.17
N GLN A 73 8.78 -16.16 -13.48
CA GLN A 73 8.74 -15.09 -14.49
C GLN A 73 7.40 -14.35 -14.53
N GLU A 74 6.28 -15.05 -14.35
CA GLU A 74 4.97 -14.42 -14.21
C GLU A 74 4.91 -13.47 -13.02
N LEU A 75 5.45 -13.88 -11.87
CA LEU A 75 5.51 -13.06 -10.67
C LEU A 75 6.41 -11.83 -10.87
N ILE A 76 7.54 -11.99 -11.56
CA ILE A 76 8.41 -10.87 -11.94
C ILE A 76 7.64 -9.86 -12.80
N ASN A 77 6.95 -10.33 -13.84
CA ASN A 77 6.20 -9.45 -14.75
C ASN A 77 5.05 -8.73 -14.03
N ALA A 78 4.33 -9.44 -13.15
CA ALA A 78 3.28 -8.85 -12.33
C ALA A 78 3.84 -7.78 -11.39
N LEU A 79 4.95 -8.07 -10.71
CA LEU A 79 5.59 -7.13 -9.78
C LEU A 79 6.13 -5.89 -10.50
N LYS A 80 6.75 -6.05 -11.68
CA LYS A 80 7.18 -4.91 -12.52
C LYS A 80 6.01 -4.01 -12.90
N SER A 81 4.88 -4.60 -13.25
CA SER A 81 3.67 -3.85 -13.61
C SER A 81 3.13 -3.06 -12.41
N GLN A 82 3.09 -3.69 -11.23
CA GLN A 82 2.68 -3.05 -9.98
C GLN A 82 3.64 -1.91 -9.59
N MET A 83 4.95 -2.14 -9.67
CA MET A 83 5.97 -1.11 -9.38
C MET A 83 5.91 0.04 -10.36
N THR A 84 5.66 -0.21 -11.65
CA THR A 84 5.49 0.87 -12.65
C THR A 84 4.25 1.70 -12.33
N PHE A 85 3.14 1.05 -11.97
CA PHE A 85 1.92 1.74 -11.58
C PHE A 85 2.14 2.62 -10.34
N ILE A 86 2.79 2.08 -9.32
CA ILE A 86 3.16 2.82 -8.10
C ILE A 86 4.18 3.93 -8.43
N GLY A 87 5.07 3.70 -9.39
CA GLY A 87 6.03 4.67 -9.92
C GLY A 87 5.38 5.96 -10.41
N HIS A 88 4.15 5.90 -10.93
CA HIS A 88 3.40 7.09 -11.34
C HIS A 88 2.99 8.00 -10.17
N LEU A 89 3.07 7.53 -8.92
CA LEU A 89 2.85 8.34 -7.72
C LEU A 89 4.08 9.19 -7.37
N TYR A 90 5.26 8.83 -7.87
CA TYR A 90 6.49 9.56 -7.68
C TYR A 90 6.71 10.52 -8.86
N ASN A 91 7.06 11.77 -8.57
CA ASN A 91 7.36 12.73 -9.64
C ASN A 91 8.61 12.27 -10.41
N GLU A 92 8.64 12.46 -11.75
CA GLU A 92 9.77 12.05 -12.64
C GLU A 92 11.16 12.56 -12.19
N ASN A 93 11.21 13.54 -11.28
CA ASN A 93 12.44 14.09 -10.71
C ASN A 93 13.03 13.28 -9.56
N GLU A 94 12.28 12.36 -8.95
CA GLU A 94 12.75 11.57 -7.78
C GLU A 94 13.21 10.16 -8.19
N MET A 95 12.64 9.59 -9.25
CA MET A 95 12.91 8.19 -9.65
C MET A 95 14.26 7.97 -10.36
N ASN A 96 15.08 9.02 -10.56
CA ASN A 96 16.39 8.92 -11.22
C ASN A 96 17.57 8.81 -10.23
N GLN A 97 17.33 8.70 -8.92
CA GLN A 97 18.41 8.62 -7.93
C GLN A 97 18.26 7.52 -6.86
N GLU A 98 17.26 6.64 -6.93
CA GLU A 98 17.03 5.69 -5.83
C GLU A 98 17.73 4.35 -6.06
N THR A 99 18.91 4.21 -5.44
CA THR A 99 19.55 2.92 -5.15
C THR A 99 18.71 2.13 -4.13
N GLU A 100 18.85 0.80 -4.14
CA GLU A 100 18.08 -0.20 -3.35
C GLU A 100 17.95 0.07 -1.82
N SER A 101 18.64 1.08 -1.29
CA SER A 101 18.58 1.55 0.10
C SER A 101 17.43 2.53 0.41
N SER A 102 16.59 2.87 -0.57
CA SER A 102 15.56 3.93 -0.48
C SER A 102 14.18 3.46 0.03
N ASN A 103 14.05 2.26 0.60
CA ASN A 103 12.74 1.78 1.07
C ASN A 103 12.10 2.66 2.18
N ASP A 104 12.87 3.57 2.78
CA ASP A 104 12.43 4.51 3.82
C ASP A 104 11.61 5.69 3.26
N SER A 105 11.76 6.04 1.98
CA SER A 105 10.94 7.08 1.33
C SER A 105 9.55 6.55 0.94
N ILE A 106 9.44 5.24 0.68
CA ILE A 106 8.20 4.57 0.24
C ILE A 106 7.06 4.70 1.28
N PHE A 107 7.39 4.73 2.57
CA PHE A 107 6.38 4.81 3.65
C PHE A 107 5.98 6.24 4.04
N ARG A 108 6.64 7.28 3.49
CA ARG A 108 6.33 8.69 3.83
C ARG A 108 5.15 9.27 3.07
N LEU A 109 4.60 8.57 2.08
CA LEU A 109 3.38 9.01 1.38
C LEU A 109 2.12 8.96 2.26
N ILE A 110 2.22 8.40 3.48
CA ILE A 110 1.17 8.40 4.52
C ILE A 110 1.53 9.39 5.66
N ALA A 111 2.42 10.36 5.43
CA ALA A 111 2.85 11.30 6.48
C ALA A 111 1.94 12.53 6.66
N THR A 112 0.83 12.64 5.94
CA THR A 112 0.00 13.87 5.91
C THR A 112 -1.12 13.94 6.94
N ASP A 113 -1.29 12.96 7.83
CA ASP A 113 -2.26 13.04 8.95
C ASP A 113 -1.69 12.59 10.31
N HIS A 114 -0.39 12.75 10.54
CA HIS A 114 0.15 12.59 11.88
C HIS A 114 -0.15 13.86 12.70
N LYS A 115 -1.36 13.94 13.25
CA LYS A 115 -1.57 14.73 14.47
C LYS A 115 -0.70 14.08 15.53
N ALA A 116 0.36 14.78 15.95
CA ALA A 116 1.18 14.29 17.04
C ALA A 116 0.28 14.07 18.25
N ASN A 117 0.21 12.82 18.70
CA ASN A 117 -0.45 12.51 19.96
C ASN A 117 0.21 13.36 21.05
N PRO A 118 -0.56 13.90 22.00
CA PRO A 118 0.01 14.64 23.12
C PRO A 118 1.04 13.75 23.83
N PRO A 119 2.18 14.32 24.26
CA PRO A 119 3.22 13.55 24.93
C PRO A 119 2.67 12.95 26.23
N LEU A 120 3.02 11.69 26.49
CA LEU A 120 2.68 11.03 27.74
C LEU A 120 3.44 11.69 28.89
N THR A 121 2.72 12.31 29.82
CA THR A 121 3.29 12.92 31.03
C THR A 121 3.37 11.92 32.17
N LEU A 122 4.23 12.17 33.16
CA LEU A 122 4.36 11.31 34.34
C LEU A 122 3.03 11.17 35.09
N ASP A 123 2.31 12.28 35.28
CA ASP A 123 1.03 12.29 36.00
C ASP A 123 -0.02 11.45 35.25
N THR A 124 -0.10 11.62 33.92
CA THR A 124 -1.01 10.81 33.09
C THR A 124 -0.65 9.32 33.09
N LEU A 125 0.64 8.98 33.17
CA LEU A 125 1.09 7.59 33.25
C LEU A 125 0.71 6.96 34.59
N LEU A 126 0.93 7.67 35.70
CA LEU A 126 0.56 7.19 37.03
C LEU A 126 -0.95 7.00 37.16
N GLU A 127 -1.73 7.94 36.66
CA GLU A 127 -3.19 7.85 36.62
C GLU A 127 -3.67 6.64 35.78
N GLN A 128 -3.04 6.37 34.63
CA GLN A 128 -3.35 5.21 33.81
C GLN A 128 -3.05 3.89 34.54
N ILE A 129 -1.89 3.78 35.19
CA ILE A 129 -1.50 2.57 35.93
C ILE A 129 -2.49 2.26 37.06
N GLU A 130 -2.92 3.29 37.80
CA GLU A 130 -3.88 3.12 38.89
C GLU A 130 -5.25 2.62 38.39
N LYS A 131 -5.65 3.02 37.17
CA LYS A 131 -6.92 2.62 36.57
C LYS A 131 -6.91 1.24 35.91
N LEU A 132 -5.74 0.69 35.53
CA LEU A 132 -5.61 -0.59 34.83
C LEU A 132 -6.43 -1.75 35.45
N PRO A 133 -6.44 -1.98 36.78
CA PRO A 133 -7.19 -3.09 37.36
C PRO A 133 -8.72 -2.94 37.22
N SER A 134 -9.20 -1.70 37.11
CA SER A 134 -10.63 -1.39 36.96
C SER A 134 -11.07 -1.33 35.49
N GLU A 135 -10.12 -1.24 34.56
CA GLU A 135 -10.36 -1.16 33.12
C GLU A 135 -10.22 -2.50 32.40
N VAL A 136 -10.09 -3.62 33.14
CA VAL A 136 -10.06 -4.97 32.56
C VAL A 136 -11.33 -5.19 31.75
N ASN A 137 -11.18 -5.31 30.44
CA ASN A 137 -12.29 -5.31 29.50
C ASN A 137 -12.62 -6.72 29.04
N SER A 138 -13.80 -7.22 29.45
CA SER A 138 -14.30 -8.53 29.05
C SER A 138 -14.53 -8.68 27.53
N GLU A 139 -14.90 -7.62 26.81
CA GLU A 139 -15.08 -7.64 25.36
C GLU A 139 -13.75 -7.81 24.60
N LYS A 140 -12.63 -7.45 25.23
CA LYS A 140 -11.29 -7.66 24.67
C LYS A 140 -10.69 -9.04 25.00
N GLY A 141 -11.43 -9.87 25.74
CA GLY A 141 -10.95 -11.18 26.17
C GLY A 141 -9.88 -11.11 27.26
N GLU A 142 -9.80 -10.02 28.02
CA GLU A 142 -8.84 -9.89 29.15
C GLU A 142 -9.28 -10.72 30.37
N HIS A 143 -10.50 -11.26 30.35
CA HIS A 143 -11.03 -12.21 31.32
C HIS A 143 -11.64 -13.43 30.61
N GLY A 144 -11.44 -14.63 31.15
CA GLY A 144 -12.08 -15.86 30.67
C GLY A 144 -11.60 -16.37 29.31
N PHE A 145 -10.46 -15.91 28.80
CA PHE A 145 -9.89 -16.40 27.54
C PHE A 145 -9.35 -17.82 27.70
N ASP A 146 -10.01 -18.78 27.06
CA ASP A 146 -9.54 -20.17 26.99
C ASP A 146 -8.98 -20.48 25.59
N ILE A 147 -7.70 -20.84 25.56
CA ILE A 147 -6.97 -21.21 24.34
C ILE A 147 -7.54 -22.50 23.74
N THR A 148 -8.10 -23.40 24.56
CA THR A 148 -8.59 -24.70 24.09
C THR A 148 -9.78 -24.58 23.14
N GLU A 149 -10.62 -23.56 23.31
CA GLU A 149 -11.77 -23.29 22.44
C GLU A 149 -11.35 -22.86 21.02
N ILE A 150 -10.18 -22.24 20.89
CA ILE A 150 -9.67 -21.70 19.61
C ILE A 150 -8.68 -22.68 18.96
N ASN A 151 -7.94 -23.42 19.77
CA ASN A 151 -6.97 -24.37 19.27
C ASN A 151 -7.70 -25.54 18.62
N SER A 152 -7.50 -25.75 17.32
CA SER A 152 -8.14 -26.87 16.60
C SER A 152 -7.75 -28.25 17.13
N ARG A 153 -6.74 -28.34 18.00
CA ARG A 153 -6.31 -29.56 18.70
C ARG A 153 -6.90 -29.69 20.11
N ASN A 154 -7.69 -28.72 20.57
CA ASN A 154 -8.27 -28.66 21.91
C ASN A 154 -7.21 -28.84 23.02
N ASP A 155 -6.05 -28.20 22.83
CA ASP A 155 -4.90 -28.27 23.72
C ASP A 155 -4.57 -26.86 24.23
N HIS A 156 -4.00 -26.76 25.43
CA HIS A 156 -3.60 -25.50 26.04
C HIS A 156 -2.36 -24.88 25.35
N PHE A 157 -1.61 -25.67 24.58
CA PHE A 157 -0.40 -25.24 23.92
C PHE A 157 -0.55 -25.22 22.39
N PHE A 158 -0.04 -24.15 21.76
CA PHE A 158 0.16 -24.13 20.32
C PHE A 158 1.38 -24.98 19.96
N THR A 159 1.17 -26.00 19.12
CA THR A 159 2.22 -26.93 18.71
C THR A 159 2.52 -26.78 17.22
N ILE A 160 3.74 -26.34 16.91
CA ILE A 160 4.24 -26.18 15.54
C ILE A 160 4.96 -27.46 15.14
N LYS A 161 4.64 -28.00 13.96
CA LYS A 161 5.40 -29.11 13.39
C LYS A 161 6.73 -28.56 12.88
N THR A 162 7.83 -29.10 13.38
CA THR A 162 9.16 -28.82 12.80
C THR A 162 9.22 -29.41 11.39
N LYS A 163 9.69 -28.59 10.45
CA LYS A 163 9.83 -28.96 9.04
C LYS A 163 11.16 -29.67 8.81
#